data_AF-A0A2H0N4F7-F1
#
_entry.id   AF-A0A2H0N4F7-F1
#
_cell.length_a   1.000
_cell.length_b   1.000
_cell.length_c   1.000
_cell.angle_alpha   90.00
_cell.angle_beta   90.00
_cell.angle_gamma   90.00
#
_symmetry.space_group_name_H-M   'P 1'
#
loop_
_entity.id
_entity.type
_entity.pdbx_description
1 polymer ?
#
loop_
_entity_poly.entity_id
_entity_poly.type
_entity_poly.pdbx_seq_one_letter_code
_entity_poly.pdbx_strand_id
1 'polypeptide(L)'
;MTITTADMKFKFKFRDDIDFPASMTLLIGQFEVRGFTVRKSKYPNGSVRHTLYPPSKNVGGAKWLHIFYVPNKEDWAKIERAALDAFYAEFDDHLMHEMNTQTNNQIDDIEF
;
A
#
# COMPACT_ATOMS: atom_id res chain seq x y z
N MET A 1 24.67 9.85 -3.16
CA MET A 1 23.69 9.59 -4.24
C MET A 1 22.40 10.26 -3.81
N THR A 2 21.91 11.23 -4.59
CA THR A 2 20.66 11.94 -4.29
C THR A 2 19.54 11.21 -5.01
N ILE A 3 18.67 10.55 -4.25
CA ILE A 3 17.50 9.86 -4.80
C ILE A 3 16.42 10.93 -5.03
N THR A 4 15.95 11.07 -6.25
CA THR A 4 14.79 11.93 -6.54
C THR A 4 13.50 11.10 -6.49
N THR A 5 12.38 11.72 -6.13
CA THR A 5 11.06 11.04 -6.11
C THR A 5 10.62 10.53 -7.49
N ALA A 6 11.18 11.08 -8.58
CA ALA A 6 10.90 10.64 -9.94
C ALA A 6 11.44 9.24 -10.26
N ASP A 7 12.44 8.77 -9.52
CA ASP A 7 13.05 7.44 -9.71
C ASP A 7 12.34 6.34 -8.90
N MET A 8 11.28 6.70 -8.16
CA MET A 8 10.55 5.79 -7.30
C MET A 8 9.46 5.08 -8.08
N LYS A 9 9.42 3.75 -7.98
CA LYS A 9 8.30 2.94 -8.45
C LYS A 9 7.69 2.18 -7.28
N PHE A 10 6.38 2.02 -7.31
CA PHE A 10 5.62 1.31 -6.29
C PHE A 10 5.07 0.03 -6.89
N LYS A 11 5.14 -1.06 -6.14
CA LYS A 11 4.48 -2.32 -6.47
C LYS A 11 3.58 -2.71 -5.30
N PHE A 12 2.31 -2.95 -5.59
CA PHE A 12 1.32 -3.34 -4.60
C PHE A 12 1.00 -4.81 -4.70
N LYS A 13 0.82 -5.44 -3.55
CA LYS A 13 0.20 -6.75 -3.41
C LYS A 13 -1.09 -6.56 -2.62
N PHE A 14 -2.20 -6.55 -3.35
CA PHE A 14 -3.53 -6.38 -2.80
C PHE A 14 -3.99 -7.61 -2.02
N ARG A 15 -4.92 -7.38 -1.09
CA ARG A 15 -5.48 -8.36 -0.16
C ARG A 15 -6.93 -7.99 0.11
N ASP A 16 -7.73 -9.00 0.38
CA ASP A 16 -9.17 -8.87 0.66
C ASP A 16 -9.41 -8.51 2.13
N ASP A 17 -8.69 -7.51 2.63
CA ASP A 17 -8.78 -7.03 4.00
C ASP A 17 -8.98 -5.51 3.98
N ILE A 18 -10.14 -5.06 4.45
CA ILE A 18 -10.53 -3.64 4.45
C ILE A 18 -9.59 -2.79 5.33
N ASP A 19 -9.05 -3.35 6.42
CA ASP A 19 -8.16 -2.64 7.32
C ASP A 19 -6.71 -2.70 6.85
N PHE A 20 -6.35 -3.72 6.08
CA PHE A 20 -5.03 -3.92 5.48
C PHE A 20 -5.08 -4.34 4.00
N PRO A 21 -5.49 -3.41 3.11
CA PRO A 21 -5.80 -3.75 1.72
C PRO A 21 -4.59 -4.09 0.86
N ALA A 22 -3.38 -3.62 1.21
CA ALA A 22 -2.20 -3.94 0.41
C ALA A 22 -0.89 -3.84 1.19
N SER A 23 0.06 -4.71 0.83
CA SER A 23 1.47 -4.45 1.10
C SER A 23 2.13 -3.80 -0.10
N MET A 24 3.10 -2.92 0.15
CA MET A 24 3.82 -2.18 -0.88
C MET A 24 5.31 -2.51 -0.84
N THR A 25 5.90 -2.55 -2.03
CA THR A 25 7.33 -2.57 -2.27
C THR A 25 7.75 -1.30 -2.97
N LEU A 26 8.74 -0.61 -2.40
CA LEU A 26 9.34 0.59 -2.97
C LEU A 26 10.59 0.21 -3.77
N LEU A 27 10.61 0.58 -5.04
CA LEU A 27 11.75 0.39 -5.94
C LEU A 27 12.45 1.73 -6.16
N ILE A 28 13.74 1.78 -5.88
CA ILE A 28 14.57 2.98 -6.04
C ILE A 28 15.88 2.59 -6.74
N GLY A 29 16.00 2.91 -8.03
CA GLY A 29 17.15 2.49 -8.83
C GLY A 29 17.32 0.96 -8.81
N GLN A 30 18.39 0.48 -8.18
CA GLN A 30 18.68 -0.97 -8.02
C GLN A 30 18.20 -1.55 -6.68
N PHE A 31 17.66 -0.71 -5.78
CA PHE A 31 17.23 -1.13 -4.46
C PHE A 31 15.73 -1.46 -4.46
N GLU A 32 15.39 -2.51 -3.73
CA GLU A 32 14.02 -2.91 -3.47
C GLU A 32 13.79 -2.95 -1.95
N VAL A 33 12.89 -2.10 -1.46
CA VAL A 33 12.51 -2.05 -0.04
C VAL A 33 11.11 -2.60 0.11
N ARG A 34 11.01 -3.78 0.70
CA ARG A 34 9.75 -4.50 0.93
C ARG A 34 9.18 -4.23 2.32
N GLY A 35 7.88 -4.48 2.47
CA GLY A 35 7.23 -4.57 3.78
C GLY A 35 6.55 -3.28 4.23
N PHE A 36 6.34 -2.33 3.33
CA PHE A 36 5.41 -1.24 3.60
C PHE A 36 3.98 -1.79 3.66
N THR A 37 3.14 -1.20 4.49
CA THR A 37 1.72 -1.60 4.58
C THR A 37 0.83 -0.40 4.36
N VAL A 38 -0.12 -0.51 3.43
CA VAL A 38 -1.21 0.44 3.26
C VAL A 38 -2.35 -0.02 4.17
N ARG A 39 -2.78 0.83 5.10
CA ARG A 39 -3.84 0.50 6.05
C ARG A 39 -4.90 1.55 6.08
N LYS A 40 -6.12 1.19 6.46
CA LYS A 40 -7.20 2.15 6.69
C LYS A 40 -6.79 3.18 7.74
N SER A 41 -6.93 4.45 7.41
CA SER A 41 -6.61 5.53 8.33
C SER A 41 -7.63 5.56 9.47
N LYS A 42 -7.16 5.74 10.70
CA LYS A 42 -8.03 6.01 11.86
C LYS A 42 -8.66 7.40 11.80
N TYR A 43 -8.02 8.32 11.08
CA TYR A 43 -8.47 9.70 10.88
C TYR A 43 -8.54 9.97 9.37
N PRO A 44 -9.63 9.55 8.71
CA PRO A 44 -9.77 9.76 7.27
C PRO A 44 -9.99 11.25 7.00
N ASN A 45 -9.03 11.88 6.34
CA ASN A 45 -9.13 13.28 5.94
C ASN A 45 -9.63 13.30 4.50
N GLY A 46 -10.95 13.20 4.27
CA GLY A 46 -11.64 13.36 2.98
C GLY A 46 -11.03 12.61 1.78
N SER A 47 -9.95 13.17 1.24
CA SER A 47 -9.13 12.66 0.14
C SER A 47 -8.27 11.43 0.49
N VAL A 48 -7.83 11.28 1.74
CA VAL A 48 -6.90 10.22 2.15
C VAL A 48 -7.57 9.28 3.16
N ARG A 49 -8.01 8.11 2.65
CA ARG A 49 -8.67 7.06 3.44
C ARG A 49 -7.69 6.03 4.00
N HIS A 50 -6.47 5.98 3.46
CA HIS A 50 -5.44 5.03 3.84
C HIS A 50 -4.16 5.76 4.26
N THR A 51 -3.37 5.12 5.11
CA THR A 51 -2.07 5.60 5.58
C THR A 51 -1.00 4.58 5.21
N LEU A 52 0.14 5.08 4.75
CA LEU A 52 1.29 4.24 4.45
C LEU A 52 2.15 4.08 5.70
N TYR A 53 2.42 2.83 6.09
CA TYR A 53 3.33 2.53 7.19
C TYR A 53 4.64 1.95 6.66
N PRO A 54 5.80 2.47 7.10
CA PRO A 54 7.10 1.93 6.72
C PRO A 54 7.33 0.54 7.34
N PRO A 55 8.19 -0.29 6.72
CA PRO A 55 8.57 -1.59 7.27
C PRO A 55 9.17 -1.43 8.66
N SER A 56 8.74 -2.29 9.58
CA SER A 56 9.25 -2.33 10.95
C SER A 56 9.44 -3.78 11.42
N LYS A 57 10.35 -3.97 12.37
CA LYS A 57 10.67 -5.25 12.99
C LYS A 57 10.35 -5.20 14.48
N ASN A 58 9.64 -6.20 14.98
CA ASN A 58 9.45 -6.38 16.42
C ASN A 58 10.78 -6.83 17.05
N VAL A 59 11.25 -6.10 18.06
CA VAL A 59 12.50 -6.39 18.78
C VAL A 59 12.25 -6.98 20.18
N GLY A 60 11.02 -7.41 20.45
CA GLY A 60 10.58 -7.94 21.74
C GLY A 60 9.96 -6.87 22.65
N GLY A 61 9.14 -7.30 23.61
CA GLY A 61 8.58 -6.42 24.66
C GLY A 61 7.73 -5.26 24.13
N ALA A 62 6.96 -5.50 23.05
CA ALA A 62 6.14 -4.49 22.36
C ALA A 62 6.94 -3.31 21.74
N LYS A 63 8.27 -3.43 21.62
CA LYS A 63 9.10 -2.44 20.94
C LYS A 63 9.25 -2.78 19.46
N TRP A 64 9.14 -1.76 18.62
CA TRP A 64 9.25 -1.87 17.17
C TRP A 64 10.40 -0.99 16.68
N LEU A 65 11.22 -1.53 15.78
CA LEU A 65 12.30 -0.82 15.11
C LEU A 65 11.88 -0.55 13.66
N HIS A 66 11.91 0.71 13.23
CA HIS A 66 11.69 1.07 11.84
C HIS A 66 12.90 0.67 10.99
N ILE A 67 12.65 -0.12 9.95
CA ILE A 67 13.68 -0.59 9.00
C ILE A 67 13.96 0.50 7.96
N PHE A 68 12.92 1.27 7.61
CA PHE A 68 13.01 2.39 6.68
C PHE A 68 12.68 3.70 7.41
N TYR A 69 13.55 4.69 7.27
CA TYR A 69 13.41 5.99 7.90
C TYR A 69 13.84 7.10 6.95
N VAL A 70 12.99 8.12 6.82
CA VAL A 70 13.28 9.34 6.07
C VAL A 70 13.40 10.47 7.10
N PRO A 71 14.58 11.10 7.26
CA PRO A 71 14.79 12.13 8.28
C PRO A 71 13.92 13.37 8.08
N ASN A 72 13.67 13.74 6.82
CA ASN A 72 12.86 14.88 6.47
C ASN A 72 11.38 14.49 6.36
N LYS A 73 10.54 15.11 7.19
CA LYS A 73 9.09 14.88 7.20
C LYS A 73 8.42 15.27 5.88
N GLU A 74 8.91 16.31 5.21
CA GLU A 74 8.35 16.73 3.92
C GLU A 74 8.63 15.71 2.83
N ASP A 75 9.81 15.09 2.85
CA ASP A 75 10.16 14.06 1.88
C ASP A 75 9.39 12.77 2.13
N TRP A 76 9.16 12.41 3.40
CA TRP A 76 8.22 11.33 3.73
C TRP A 76 6.82 11.61 3.21
N ALA A 77 6.29 12.82 3.44
CA ALA A 77 4.95 13.18 2.99
C ALA A 77 4.81 13.12 1.45
N LYS A 78 5.86 13.49 0.70
CA LYS A 78 5.90 13.33 -0.76
C LYS A 78 5.86 11.85 -1.18
N ILE A 79 6.65 11.00 -0.51
CA ILE A 79 6.68 9.55 -0.79
C ILE A 79 5.33 8.91 -0.46
N GLU A 80 4.78 9.22 0.71
CA GLU A 80 3.49 8.71 1.15
C GLU A 80 2.38 9.11 0.19
N ARG A 81 2.34 10.39 -0.24
CA ARG A 81 1.36 10.85 -1.21
C ARG A 81 1.51 10.16 -2.56
N ALA A 82 2.72 10.10 -3.11
CA ALA A 82 2.98 9.45 -4.39
C ALA A 82 2.62 7.95 -4.36
N ALA A 83 2.91 7.26 -3.26
CA ALA A 83 2.56 5.87 -3.04
C ALA A 83 1.03 5.69 -2.95
N LEU A 84 0.34 6.55 -2.21
CA LEU A 84 -1.12 6.46 -2.06
C LEU A 84 -1.84 6.80 -3.36
N ASP A 85 -1.37 7.78 -4.11
CA ASP A 85 -1.92 8.12 -5.42
C ASP A 85 -1.78 6.93 -6.40
N ALA A 86 -0.61 6.27 -6.43
CA ALA A 86 -0.39 5.05 -7.20
C ALA A 86 -1.27 3.88 -6.72
N PHE A 87 -1.41 3.73 -5.40
CA PHE A 87 -2.29 2.72 -4.80
C PHE A 87 -3.73 2.93 -5.24
N TYR A 88 -4.29 4.15 -5.16
CA TYR A 88 -5.68 4.40 -5.54
C TYR A 88 -5.92 4.15 -7.03
N ALA A 89 -4.95 4.48 -7.90
CA ALA A 89 -5.04 4.20 -9.32
C ALA A 89 -5.15 2.69 -9.63
N GLU A 90 -4.46 1.84 -8.86
CA GLU A 90 -4.48 0.37 -9.05
C GLU A 90 -5.59 -0.33 -8.24
N PHE A 91 -6.01 0.26 -7.12
CA PHE A 91 -6.97 -0.35 -6.19
C PHE A 91 -8.39 -0.43 -6.75
N ASP A 92 -8.81 0.60 -7.50
CA ASP A 92 -10.13 0.61 -8.14
C ASP A 92 -10.25 -0.52 -9.19
N ASP A 93 -9.18 -0.75 -9.97
CA ASP A 93 -9.11 -1.85 -10.94
C ASP A 93 -9.19 -3.23 -10.26
N HIS A 94 -8.48 -3.39 -9.13
CA HIS A 94 -8.53 -4.62 -8.34
C HIS A 94 -9.94 -4.89 -7.80
N LEU A 95 -10.61 -3.88 -7.24
CA LEU A 95 -11.99 -4.01 -6.76
C LEU A 95 -12.97 -4.39 -7.88
N MET A 96 -12.81 -3.82 -9.08
CA MET A 96 -13.65 -4.20 -10.23
C MET A 96 -13.41 -5.64 -10.69
N HIS A 97 -12.16 -6.11 -10.69
CA HIS A 97 -11.84 -7.50 -11.00
C HIS A 97 -12.45 -8.47 -9.99
N GLU A 98 -12.35 -8.19 -8.69
CA GLU A 98 -12.96 -8.99 -7.62
C GLU A 98 -14.48 -9.10 -7.79
N MET A 99 -15.16 -7.98 -8.04
CA MET A 99 -16.62 -7.95 -8.25
C MET A 99 -17.05 -8.81 -9.44
N ASN A 100 -16.32 -8.74 -10.56
CA ASN A 100 -16.62 -9.54 -11.74
C ASN A 100 -16.41 -11.04 -11.49
N THR A 101 -15.40 -11.40 -10.70
CA THR A 101 -15.10 -12.79 -10.38
C THR A 101 -16.14 -13.40 -9.45
N GLN A 102 -16.62 -12.64 -8.46
CA GLN A 102 -17.72 -13.07 -7.58
C GLN A 102 -19.05 -13.21 -8.33
N THR A 103 -19.32 -12.31 -9.29
CA THR A 103 -20.54 -12.35 -10.10
C THR A 103 -20.57 -13.60 -10.99
N ASN A 104 -19.45 -13.98 -11.60
CA ASN A 104 -19.38 -15.19 -12.42
C ASN A 104 -19.58 -16.47 -11.62
N ASN A 105 -18.99 -16.57 -10.42
CA ASN A 105 -19.17 -17.73 -9.57
C ASN A 105 -20.63 -17.89 -9.08
N GLN A 106 -21.38 -16.79 -8.90
CA GLN A 106 -22.81 -16.86 -8.56
C GLN A 106 -23.70 -17.30 -9.72
N ILE A 107 -23.28 -17.09 -10.97
CA ILE A 107 -24.06 -17.49 -12.15
C ILE A 107 -23.89 -19.00 -12.40
N ASP A 108 -22.69 -19.55 -12.17
CA ASP A 108 -22.41 -20.98 -12.34
C ASP A 108 -23.11 -21.87 -11.27
N ASP A 109 -23.46 -21.32 -10.11
CA ASP A 109 -24.22 -22.02 -9.06
C ASP A 109 -25.74 -22.06 -9.30
N ILE A 110 -26.26 -21.41 -10.35
CA ILE A 110 -27.65 -21.52 -10.78
C ILE A 110 -27.74 -22.59 -11.87
N GLU A 111 -27.65 -23.86 -11.47
CA GLU A 111 -28.05 -24.98 -12.34
C GLU A 111 -29.58 -24.95 -12.54
N PHE A 112 -30.00 -24.89 -13.81
CA PHE A 112 -31.41 -24.99 -14.25
C PHE A 112 -31.91 -26.44 -14.23
#